data_AF-A0A374WRN1-F1
#
_entry.id   AF-A0A374WRN1-F1
#
_cell.length_a   1.000
_cell.length_b   1.000
_cell.length_c   1.000
_cell.angle_alpha   90.00
_cell.angle_beta   90.00
_cell.angle_gamma   90.00
#
_symmetry.space_group_name_H-M   'P 1'
#
loop_
_entity.id
_entity.type
_entity.pdbx_description
1 polymer ?
#
loop_
_entity_poly.entity_id
_entity_poly.type
_entity_poly.pdbx_seq_one_letter_code
_entity_poly.pdbx_strand_id
1 'polypeptide(L)'
;MPIVKAKSEENIIAANLLVDNGKLASSIHCLYYSCFQLSKYVLAHYEGFSYDIQDRETKSVDSHFYISSHISDKLSQKNRFYGIDYNTYHSTLKMLRKRADYSNEEITDRDVARAKDNAEKLNKLLTEKYGIL
;
A
#
# COMPACT_ATOMS: atom_id res chain seq x y z
N MET A 1 -6.98 16.89 -7.40
CA MET A 1 -6.26 15.75 -6.79
C MET A 1 -6.50 14.53 -7.64
N PRO A 2 -5.48 13.78 -8.08
CA PRO A 2 -5.69 12.58 -8.88
C PRO A 2 -6.56 11.58 -8.10
N ILE A 3 -7.57 11.02 -8.76
CA ILE A 3 -8.60 10.15 -8.14
C ILE A 3 -7.97 9.02 -7.31
N VAL A 4 -6.78 8.53 -7.72
CA VAL A 4 -6.08 7.44 -7.02
C VAL A 4 -5.49 7.87 -5.65
N LYS A 5 -4.97 9.11 -5.51
CA LYS A 5 -4.52 9.62 -4.19
C LYS A 5 -5.70 9.77 -3.24
N ALA A 6 -6.81 10.33 -3.73
CA ALA A 6 -8.04 10.46 -2.93
C ALA A 6 -8.55 9.10 -2.44
N LYS A 7 -8.55 8.08 -3.31
CA LYS A 7 -8.91 6.71 -2.92
C LYS A 7 -7.98 6.12 -1.86
N SER A 8 -6.69 6.46 -1.91
CA SER A 8 -5.72 6.02 -0.89
C SER A 8 -6.08 6.58 0.49
N GLU A 9 -6.39 7.88 0.54
CA GLU A 9 -6.81 8.58 1.75
C GLU A 9 -8.17 8.06 2.27
N GLU A 10 -9.13 7.86 1.36
CA GLU A 10 -10.43 7.26 1.68
C GLU A 10 -10.29 5.87 2.30
N ASN A 11 -9.36 5.04 1.80
CA ASN A 11 -9.10 3.72 2.37
C ASN A 11 -8.55 3.80 3.81
N ILE A 12 -7.74 4.81 4.16
CA ILE A 12 -7.32 5.00 5.56
C ILE A 12 -8.52 5.35 6.45
N ILE A 13 -9.39 6.25 5.98
CA ILE A 13 -10.61 6.64 6.70
C ILE A 13 -11.52 5.44 6.89
N ALA A 14 -11.76 4.69 5.82
CA ALA A 14 -12.58 3.47 5.83
C ALA A 14 -12.00 2.42 6.79
N ALA A 15 -10.68 2.20 6.79
CA ALA A 15 -10.03 1.26 7.70
C ALA A 15 -10.34 1.60 9.17
N ASN A 16 -10.20 2.87 9.57
CA ASN A 16 -10.48 3.27 10.95
C ASN A 16 -11.95 3.04 11.31
N LEU A 17 -12.89 3.45 10.45
CA LEU A 17 -14.33 3.21 10.66
C LEU A 17 -14.64 1.71 10.79
N LEU A 18 -13.99 0.86 9.99
CA LEU A 18 -14.17 -0.59 10.03
C LEU A 18 -13.64 -1.18 11.33
N VAL A 19 -12.49 -0.71 11.83
CA VAL A 19 -11.96 -1.11 13.15
C VAL A 19 -12.94 -0.75 14.26
N ASP A 20 -13.44 0.48 14.28
CA ASP A 20 -14.39 0.96 15.29
C ASP A 20 -15.71 0.16 15.30
N ASN A 21 -16.03 -0.52 14.19
CA ASN A 21 -17.21 -1.36 14.02
C ASN A 21 -16.91 -2.87 14.03
N GLY A 22 -15.72 -3.28 14.51
CA GLY A 22 -15.34 -4.69 14.66
C GLY A 22 -15.14 -5.44 13.33
N LYS A 23 -14.95 -4.74 12.22
CA LYS A 23 -14.73 -5.31 10.87
C LYS A 23 -13.24 -5.43 10.58
N LEU A 24 -12.57 -6.24 11.40
CA LEU A 24 -11.10 -6.32 11.45
C LEU A 24 -10.48 -6.76 10.11
N ALA A 25 -10.97 -7.85 9.50
CA ALA A 25 -10.45 -8.34 8.22
C ALA A 25 -10.56 -7.29 7.09
N SER A 26 -11.74 -6.68 6.94
CA SER A 26 -11.97 -5.61 5.95
C SER A 26 -11.11 -4.38 6.21
N SER A 27 -10.81 -4.06 7.47
CA SER A 27 -9.91 -2.95 7.78
C SER A 27 -8.49 -3.18 7.26
N ILE A 28 -7.96 -4.42 7.34
CA ILE A 28 -6.64 -4.78 6.81
C ILE A 28 -6.61 -4.67 5.28
N HIS A 29 -7.70 -5.04 4.62
CA HIS A 29 -7.86 -4.83 3.18
C HIS A 29 -7.71 -3.36 2.80
N CYS A 30 -8.44 -2.47 3.49
CA CYS A 30 -8.36 -1.03 3.27
C CYS A 30 -6.94 -0.48 3.54
N LEU A 31 -6.29 -0.88 4.64
CA LEU A 31 -4.92 -0.48 4.96
C LEU A 31 -3.89 -0.92 3.90
N TYR A 32 -4.09 -2.09 3.30
CA TYR A 32 -3.26 -2.53 2.18
C TYR A 32 -3.51 -1.66 0.93
N TYR A 33 -4.78 -1.43 0.59
CA TYR A 33 -5.14 -0.69 -0.62
C TYR A 33 -4.78 0.79 -0.54
N SER A 34 -4.76 1.40 0.64
CA SER A 34 -4.23 2.75 0.81
C SER A 34 -2.78 2.83 0.35
N CYS A 35 -1.94 1.89 0.78
CA CYS A 35 -0.52 1.83 0.41
C CYS A 35 -0.35 1.55 -1.09
N PHE A 36 -1.09 0.58 -1.62
CA PHE A 36 -1.02 0.22 -3.05
C PHE A 36 -1.41 1.38 -3.97
N GLN A 37 -2.48 2.10 -3.64
CA GLN A 37 -2.93 3.24 -4.43
C GLN A 37 -1.98 4.44 -4.32
N LEU A 38 -1.39 4.68 -3.14
CA LEU A 38 -0.35 5.71 -3.01
C LEU A 38 0.89 5.35 -3.83
N SER A 39 1.31 4.08 -3.84
CA SER A 39 2.37 3.57 -4.72
C SER A 39 2.06 3.81 -6.20
N LYS A 40 0.84 3.52 -6.66
CA LYS A 40 0.40 3.84 -8.04
C LYS A 40 0.51 5.35 -8.33
N TYR A 41 0.09 6.19 -7.39
CA TYR A 41 0.17 7.64 -7.51
C TYR A 41 1.61 8.14 -7.60
N VAL A 42 2.51 7.64 -6.74
CA VAL A 42 3.94 7.99 -6.78
C VAL A 42 4.55 7.65 -8.13
N LEU A 43 4.31 6.44 -8.62
CA LEU A 43 4.81 6.01 -9.94
C LEU A 43 4.35 6.95 -11.07
N ALA A 44 3.07 7.33 -11.08
CA ALA A 44 2.48 8.18 -12.10
C ALA A 44 2.98 9.63 -12.07
N HIS A 45 3.13 10.20 -10.87
CA HIS A 45 3.35 11.64 -10.72
C HIS A 45 4.81 12.03 -10.45
N TYR A 46 5.64 11.09 -10.01
CA TYR A 46 7.01 11.40 -9.58
C TYR A 46 8.09 10.56 -10.26
N GLU A 47 7.73 9.42 -10.88
CA GLU A 47 8.71 8.50 -11.49
C GLU A 47 8.51 8.28 -13.00
N GLY A 48 7.50 8.93 -13.60
CA GLY A 48 7.25 8.89 -15.05
C GLY A 48 6.50 7.64 -15.55
N PHE A 49 5.90 6.85 -14.66
CA PHE A 49 5.11 5.66 -15.01
C PHE A 49 3.63 6.00 -14.96
N SER A 50 3.11 6.61 -16.02
CA SER A 50 1.69 6.98 -16.10
C SER A 50 0.75 5.80 -15.78
N TYR A 51 -0.50 6.10 -15.41
CA TYR A 51 -1.47 5.03 -15.14
C TYR A 51 -1.70 4.13 -16.36
N ASP A 52 -1.66 4.67 -17.58
CA ASP A 52 -1.74 3.87 -18.81
C ASP A 52 -0.56 2.89 -18.95
N ILE A 53 0.66 3.31 -18.59
CA ILE A 53 1.82 2.43 -18.54
C ILE A 53 1.59 1.34 -17.49
N GLN A 54 1.22 1.74 -16.27
CA GLN A 54 0.96 0.78 -15.18
C GLN A 54 -0.10 -0.25 -15.58
N ASP A 55 -1.20 0.16 -16.22
CA ASP A 55 -2.29 -0.72 -16.59
C ASP A 55 -1.96 -1.57 -17.83
N ARG A 56 -1.11 -1.09 -18.74
CA ARG A 56 -0.62 -1.88 -19.90
C ARG A 56 0.36 -2.97 -19.48
N GLU A 57 1.36 -2.62 -18.67
CA GLU A 57 2.43 -3.54 -18.25
C GLU A 57 1.93 -4.61 -17.27
N THR A 58 0.76 -4.40 -16.66
CA THR A 58 0.13 -5.36 -15.73
C THR A 58 -0.86 -6.31 -16.40
N LYS A 59 -1.05 -6.24 -17.72
CA LYS A 59 -1.93 -7.19 -18.44
C LYS A 59 -1.42 -8.63 -18.43
N SER A 60 -0.11 -8.82 -18.29
CA SER A 60 0.56 -10.12 -18.30
C SER A 60 1.25 -10.45 -16.97
N VAL A 61 1.22 -9.55 -15.99
CA VAL A 61 1.92 -9.66 -14.71
C VAL A 61 0.97 -9.23 -13.59
N ASP A 62 1.00 -9.93 -12.44
CA ASP A 62 0.26 -9.53 -11.24
C ASP A 62 0.47 -8.03 -10.95
N SER A 63 -0.62 -7.26 -10.98
CA SER A 63 -0.56 -5.80 -10.86
C SER A 63 0.02 -5.34 -9.53
N HIS A 64 -0.22 -6.08 -8.45
CA HIS A 64 0.33 -5.78 -7.15
C HIS A 64 1.85 -6.01 -7.14
N PHE A 65 2.30 -7.11 -7.74
CA PHE A 65 3.72 -7.38 -7.90
C PHE A 65 4.40 -6.28 -8.70
N TYR A 66 3.90 -5.96 -9.89
CA TYR A 66 4.48 -4.94 -10.77
C TYR A 66 4.68 -3.60 -10.05
N ILE A 67 3.62 -3.07 -9.43
CA ILE A 67 3.66 -1.78 -8.73
C ILE A 67 4.64 -1.83 -7.56
N SER A 68 4.59 -2.91 -6.75
CA SER A 68 5.45 -3.03 -5.57
C SER A 68 6.94 -3.13 -5.92
N SER A 69 7.29 -3.87 -6.97
CA SER A 69 8.67 -4.02 -7.42
C SER A 69 9.22 -2.70 -7.96
N HIS A 70 8.45 -1.98 -8.79
CA HIS A 70 8.90 -0.71 -9.34
C HIS A 70 9.08 0.36 -8.26
N ILE A 71 8.17 0.48 -7.29
CA ILE A 71 8.37 1.42 -6.17
C ILE A 71 9.59 1.06 -5.33
N SER A 72 9.78 -0.23 -5.01
CA SER A 72 10.96 -0.70 -4.29
C SER A 72 12.25 -0.30 -5.02
N ASP A 73 12.30 -0.50 -6.34
CA ASP A 73 13.47 -0.18 -7.16
C ASP A 73 13.73 1.32 -7.19
N LYS A 74 12.68 2.15 -7.35
CA LYS A 74 12.80 3.61 -7.36
C LYS A 74 13.24 4.18 -6.01
N LEU A 75 12.70 3.66 -4.91
CA LEU A 75 13.16 4.01 -3.57
C LEU A 75 14.61 3.60 -3.36
N SER A 76 15.00 2.39 -3.80
CA SER A 76 16.38 1.88 -3.70
C SER A 76 17.38 2.74 -4.47
N GLN A 77 16.99 3.25 -5.65
CA GLN A 77 17.79 4.18 -6.45
C GLN A 77 18.01 5.52 -5.73
N LYS A 78 17.02 6.02 -4.97
CA LYS A 78 17.19 7.22 -4.12
C LYS A 78 18.08 6.93 -2.92
N ASN A 79 17.82 5.81 -2.24
CA ASN A 79 18.62 5.29 -1.14
C ASN A 79 18.24 3.82 -0.90
N ARG A 80 19.24 2.93 -0.90
CA ARG A 80 19.04 1.48 -0.69
C ARG A 80 18.18 1.16 0.54
N PHE A 81 18.33 1.90 1.64
CA PHE A 81 17.57 1.66 2.86
C PHE A 81 16.07 1.94 2.70
N TYR A 82 15.68 2.88 1.82
CA TYR A 82 14.26 3.17 1.59
C TYR A 82 13.56 2.01 0.88
N GLY A 83 14.23 1.34 -0.05
CA GLY A 83 13.71 0.11 -0.66
C GLY A 83 13.57 -1.04 0.35
N ILE A 84 14.54 -1.18 1.25
CA ILE A 84 14.48 -2.18 2.33
C ILE A 84 13.30 -1.92 3.27
N ASP A 85 13.10 -0.67 3.70
CA ASP A 85 12.00 -0.27 4.56
C ASP A 85 10.66 -0.52 3.87
N TYR A 86 10.51 -0.08 2.61
CA TYR A 86 9.31 -0.34 1.82
C TYR A 86 8.98 -1.83 1.73
N ASN A 87 9.96 -2.65 1.38
CA ASN A 87 9.76 -4.10 1.24
C ASN A 87 9.37 -4.77 2.56
N THR A 88 9.95 -4.31 3.68
CA THR A 88 9.60 -4.80 5.03
C THR A 88 8.13 -4.51 5.35
N TYR A 89 7.70 -3.26 5.16
CA TYR A 89 6.33 -2.86 5.48
C TYR A 89 5.31 -3.48 4.52
N HIS A 90 5.59 -3.43 3.22
CA HIS A 90 4.74 -3.99 2.18
C HIS A 90 4.58 -5.51 2.32
N SER A 91 5.65 -6.25 2.65
CA SER A 91 5.57 -7.71 2.82
C SER A 91 4.68 -8.10 4.01
N THR A 92 4.78 -7.36 5.11
CA THR A 92 3.89 -7.54 6.27
C THR A 92 2.43 -7.28 5.88
N LEU A 93 2.15 -6.17 5.20
CA LEU A 93 0.80 -5.83 4.74
C LEU A 93 0.24 -6.86 3.75
N LYS A 94 1.05 -7.30 2.78
CA LYS A 94 0.66 -8.31 1.79
C LYS A 94 0.31 -9.65 2.45
N MET A 95 1.11 -10.07 3.44
CA MET A 95 0.84 -11.29 4.21
C MET A 95 -0.47 -11.16 5.00
N LEU A 96 -0.65 -10.07 5.75
CA LEU A 96 -1.85 -9.84 6.56
C LEU A 96 -3.11 -9.72 5.70
N ARG A 97 -3.03 -9.02 4.56
CA ARG A 97 -4.14 -8.94 3.60
C ARG A 97 -4.52 -10.32 3.05
N LYS A 98 -3.53 -11.14 2.66
CA LYS A 98 -3.82 -12.51 2.18
C LYS A 98 -4.52 -13.36 3.23
N ARG A 99 -4.11 -13.26 4.50
CA ARG A 99 -4.79 -13.91 5.62
C ARG A 99 -6.23 -13.40 5.77
N ALA A 100 -6.40 -12.08 5.81
CA ALA A 100 -7.71 -11.44 6.00
C ALA A 100 -8.70 -11.71 4.86
N ASP A 101 -8.24 -11.72 3.60
CA ASP A 101 -9.13 -11.83 2.43
C ASP A 101 -9.46 -13.28 2.04
N TYR A 102 -8.58 -14.23 2.33
CA TYR A 102 -8.68 -15.58 1.75
C TYR A 102 -8.50 -16.73 2.73
N SER A 103 -7.96 -16.49 3.93
CA SER A 103 -7.83 -17.55 4.94
C SER A 103 -9.12 -17.70 5.74
N ASN A 104 -9.31 -18.86 6.34
CA ASN A 104 -10.35 -19.10 7.35
C ASN A 104 -9.85 -18.77 8.78
N GLU A 105 -8.63 -18.26 8.92
CA GLU A 105 -8.08 -17.81 10.20
C GLU A 105 -8.81 -16.56 10.72
N GLU A 106 -9.04 -16.51 12.02
CA GLU A 106 -9.55 -15.32 12.68
C GLU A 106 -8.51 -14.19 12.66
N ILE A 107 -8.96 -12.98 12.30
CA ILE A 107 -8.15 -11.76 12.36
C ILE A 107 -8.36 -11.11 13.71
N THR A 108 -7.26 -10.81 14.40
CA THR A 108 -7.26 -10.22 15.74
C THR A 108 -6.95 -8.72 15.71
N ASP A 109 -7.22 -8.03 16.83
CA ASP A 109 -6.81 -6.63 17.00
C ASP A 109 -5.29 -6.44 16.88
N ARG A 110 -4.50 -7.46 17.27
CA ARG A 110 -3.05 -7.43 17.10
C ARG A 110 -2.66 -7.45 15.62
N ASP A 111 -3.35 -8.21 14.79
CA ASP A 111 -3.12 -8.23 13.35
C ASP A 111 -3.44 -6.87 12.72
N VAL A 112 -4.55 -6.26 13.13
CA VAL A 112 -4.95 -4.91 12.71
C VAL A 112 -3.95 -3.86 13.16
N ALA A 113 -3.52 -3.87 14.42
CA ALA A 113 -2.53 -2.93 14.93
C ALA A 113 -1.20 -3.04 14.16
N ARG A 114 -0.77 -4.27 13.85
CA ARG A 114 0.42 -4.51 13.03
C ARG A 114 0.23 -4.01 11.59
N ALA A 115 -0.93 -4.25 10.98
CA ALA A 115 -1.22 -3.73 9.64
C ALA A 115 -1.22 -2.19 9.64
N LYS A 116 -1.86 -1.56 10.61
CA LYS A 116 -1.95 -0.10 10.72
C LYS A 116 -0.58 0.55 10.88
N ASP A 117 0.25 0.06 11.79
CA ASP A 117 1.62 0.55 11.98
C ASP A 117 2.45 0.45 10.70
N ASN A 118 2.35 -0.66 9.96
CA ASN A 118 3.09 -0.83 8.70
C ASN A 118 2.53 0.05 7.57
N ALA A 119 1.21 0.24 7.50
CA ALA A 119 0.58 1.11 6.52
C ALA A 119 0.96 2.59 6.76
N GLU A 120 0.93 3.04 8.01
CA GLU A 120 1.35 4.39 8.40
C GLU A 120 2.82 4.63 8.07
N LYS A 121 3.71 3.69 8.40
CA LYS A 121 5.14 3.78 8.07
C LYS A 121 5.39 3.81 6.56
N LEU A 122 4.71 2.97 5.79
CA LEU A 122 4.85 2.94 4.33
C LEU A 122 4.33 4.24 3.69
N ASN A 123 3.14 4.68 4.07
CA ASN A 123 2.58 5.94 3.57
C ASN A 123 3.46 7.14 3.95
N LYS A 124 3.97 7.18 5.19
CA LYS A 124 4.93 8.19 5.63
C LYS A 124 6.22 8.17 4.82
N LEU A 125 6.79 7.00 4.58
CA LEU A 125 7.97 6.84 3.74
C LEU A 125 7.72 7.42 2.33
N LEU A 126 6.61 7.05 1.69
CA LEU A 126 6.30 7.56 0.35
C LEU A 126 6.08 9.08 0.36
N THR A 127 5.28 9.59 1.29
CA THR A 127 4.98 11.02 1.37
C THR A 127 6.23 11.87 1.61
N GLU A 128 7.09 11.47 2.54
CA GLU A 128 8.34 12.19 2.83
C GLU A 128 9.35 12.12 1.69
N LYS A 129 9.58 10.94 1.11
CA LYS A 129 10.64 10.77 0.08
C LYS A 129 10.26 11.34 -1.28
N TYR A 130 8.96 11.59 -1.49
CA TYR A 130 8.45 12.19 -2.71
C TYR A 130 7.90 13.61 -2.51
N GLY A 131 7.92 14.16 -1.30
CA GLY A 131 7.39 15.51 -1.03
C GLY A 131 5.92 15.65 -1.38
N ILE A 132 5.11 14.65 -1.04
CA ILE A 132 3.67 14.63 -1.30
C ILE A 132 2.97 15.48 -0.24
N LEU A 133 2.21 16.48 -0.68
CA LEU A 133 1.38 17.35 0.15
C LEU A 133 -0.01 16.73 0.42
#